data_AF-A0A7Y8JE89-F1
#
_entry.id   AF-A0A7Y8JE89-F1
#
_cell.length_a   1.000
_cell.length_b   1.000
_cell.length_c   1.000
_cell.angle_alpha   90.00
_cell.angle_beta   90.00
_cell.angle_gamma   90.00
#
_symmetry.space_group_name_H-M   'P 1'
#
loop_
_entity.id
_entity.type
_entity.pdbx_description
1 polymer ?
#
loop_
_entity_poly.entity_id
_entity_poly.type
_entity_poly.pdbx_seq_one_letter_code
_entity_poly.pdbx_strand_id
1 'polypeptide(L)'
;TRNATINYELDKTVRHIRASPGAIKRLSVAVAINHKRPLGNDGKPGKAVPPSAEELKRVNDLVRESVGFDEKRGDTINVAAASFVQGEAETLPETPLWKDPAVIAFAKEAGQYLLFAIVAWLVWRKLVKPVVDMFAAAARRAEAERRMAAEAATEEREGMAQVGAGPHLRSFDDKLNAARETARQEPKLIAELIKEWMGAGT
;
A
#
# COMPACT_ATOMS: atom_id res chain seq x y z
N THR A 1 -101.74 46.12 60.82
CA THR A 1 -100.33 45.97 60.37
C THR A 1 -100.30 44.87 59.31
N ARG A 2 -99.77 45.15 58.10
CA ARG A 2 -99.67 44.14 57.03
C ARG A 2 -98.22 43.68 56.93
N ASN A 3 -98.01 42.37 57.10
CA ASN A 3 -96.72 41.72 56.84
C ASN A 3 -96.72 41.21 55.40
N ALA A 4 -95.70 41.58 54.64
CA ALA A 4 -95.41 41.03 53.31
C ALA A 4 -94.03 40.38 53.36
N THR A 5 -93.97 39.13 52.89
CA THR A 5 -92.69 38.41 52.69
C THR A 5 -92.42 38.39 51.20
N ILE A 6 -91.31 39.00 50.79
CA ILE A 6 -90.87 39.02 49.39
C ILE A 6 -89.71 38.06 49.28
N ASN A 7 -89.86 37.03 48.44
CA ASN A 7 -88.78 36.13 48.09
C ASN A 7 -88.12 36.64 46.81
N TYR A 8 -86.80 36.67 46.82
CA TYR A 8 -85.99 37.01 45.66
C TYR A 8 -85.30 35.73 45.17
N GLU A 9 -85.42 35.43 43.89
CA GLU A 9 -84.58 34.44 43.24
C GLU A 9 -83.29 35.15 42.80
N LEU A 10 -82.15 34.75 43.37
CA LEU A 10 -80.86 35.25 42.95
C LEU A 10 -80.36 34.47 41.75
N ASP A 11 -79.97 35.18 40.69
CA ASP A 11 -79.34 34.59 39.53
C ASP A 11 -78.02 33.90 39.93
N LYS A 12 -77.92 32.60 39.63
CA LYS A 12 -76.72 31.78 39.87
C LYS A 12 -75.96 31.55 38.57
N THR A 13 -74.82 32.23 38.41
CA THR A 13 -73.89 31.92 37.32
C THR A 13 -72.89 30.85 37.76
N VAL A 14 -73.00 29.64 37.19
CA VAL A 14 -72.02 28.56 37.41
C VAL A 14 -71.04 28.51 36.25
N ARG A 15 -69.76 28.78 36.52
CA ARG A 15 -68.68 28.64 35.53
C ARG A 15 -67.91 27.35 35.77
N HIS A 16 -67.93 26.44 34.81
CA HIS A 16 -67.03 25.29 34.78
C HIS A 16 -65.75 25.63 34.02
N ILE A 17 -64.61 25.64 34.72
CA ILE A 17 -63.30 25.81 34.10
C ILE A 17 -62.63 24.44 34.08
N ARG A 18 -62.37 23.90 32.88
CA ARG A 18 -61.51 22.72 32.69
C ARG A 18 -60.14 23.23 32.28
N ALA A 19 -59.16 23.11 33.18
CA ALA A 19 -57.78 23.42 32.84
C ALA A 19 -57.21 22.30 31.95
N SER A 20 -56.54 22.66 30.86
CA SER A 20 -55.81 21.70 30.03
C SER A 20 -54.60 21.16 30.81
N PRO A 21 -54.38 19.83 30.82
CA PRO A 21 -53.17 19.26 31.41
C PRO A 21 -51.92 19.72 30.63
N GLY A 22 -50.80 19.94 31.34
CA GLY A 22 -49.52 20.33 30.73
C GLY A 22 -49.21 21.84 30.78
N ALA A 23 -49.99 22.65 31.50
CA ALA A 23 -49.66 24.05 31.71
C ALA A 23 -48.36 24.20 32.52
N ILE A 24 -47.47 25.09 32.07
CA ILE A 24 -46.21 25.39 32.74
C ILE A 24 -46.51 26.19 34.01
N LYS A 25 -46.07 25.69 35.16
CA LYS A 25 -46.26 26.36 36.46
C LYS A 25 -45.17 27.39 36.77
N ARG A 26 -43.92 27.14 36.35
CA ARG A 26 -42.76 28.01 36.57
C ARG A 26 -41.60 27.60 35.65
N LEU A 27 -40.85 28.57 35.13
CA LEU A 27 -39.59 28.38 34.42
C LEU A 27 -38.41 28.91 35.23
N SER A 28 -37.30 28.17 35.21
CA SER A 28 -36.03 28.58 35.80
C SER A 28 -34.91 28.36 34.79
N VAL A 29 -34.29 29.44 34.33
CA VAL A 29 -33.30 29.41 33.24
C VAL A 29 -32.00 30.04 33.73
N ALA A 30 -30.88 29.34 33.56
CA ALA A 30 -29.56 29.84 33.84
C ALA A 30 -28.71 29.81 32.56
N VAL A 31 -28.07 30.93 32.24
CA VAL A 31 -27.27 31.08 31.03
C VAL A 31 -25.87 31.52 31.41
N ALA A 32 -24.85 30.74 31.03
CA ALA A 32 -23.46 31.09 31.20
C ALA A 32 -22.87 31.57 29.87
N ILE A 33 -22.24 32.74 29.87
CA ILE A 33 -21.64 33.36 28.68
C ILE A 33 -20.13 33.34 28.81
N ASN A 34 -19.46 32.80 27.79
CA ASN A 34 -18.00 32.77 27.76
C ASN A 34 -17.41 34.17 27.52
N HIS A 35 -16.20 34.37 28.03
CA HIS A 35 -15.42 35.57 27.74
C HIS A 35 -15.02 35.63 26.26
N LYS A 36 -15.04 36.84 25.70
CA LYS A 36 -14.62 37.08 24.32
C LYS A 36 -13.09 37.07 24.25
N ARG A 37 -12.54 36.46 23.20
CA ARG A 37 -11.10 36.51 22.91
C ARG A 37 -10.92 37.23 21.58
N PRO A 38 -10.71 38.55 21.57
CA PRO A 38 -10.44 39.26 20.32
C PRO A 38 -9.17 38.68 19.67
N LEU A 39 -9.16 38.56 18.36
CA LEU A 39 -7.96 38.12 17.64
C LEU A 39 -6.88 39.19 17.79
N GLY A 40 -5.68 38.77 18.22
CA GLY A 40 -4.50 39.62 18.22
C GLY A 40 -4.00 39.89 16.80
N ASN A 41 -3.15 40.91 16.65
CA ASN A 41 -2.52 41.27 15.36
C ASN A 41 -1.67 40.14 14.76
N ASP A 42 -1.30 39.14 15.56
CA ASP A 42 -0.58 37.93 15.22
C ASP A 42 -1.48 36.75 14.82
N GLY A 43 -2.80 36.97 14.71
CA GLY A 43 -3.79 35.94 14.37
C GLY A 43 -4.07 34.96 15.52
N LYS A 44 -3.43 35.12 16.68
CA LYS A 44 -3.66 34.29 17.86
C LYS A 44 -4.80 34.84 18.71
N PRO A 45 -5.54 34.00 19.46
CA PRO A 45 -6.56 34.47 20.38
C PRO A 45 -5.91 35.34 21.45
N GLY A 46 -6.34 36.60 21.56
CA GLY A 46 -5.90 37.51 22.61
C GLY A 46 -6.41 37.12 23.99
N LYS A 47 -6.09 37.96 24.99
CA LYS A 47 -6.56 37.75 26.37
C LYS A 47 -8.08 37.68 26.43
N ALA A 48 -8.60 36.79 27.28
CA ALA A 48 -10.04 36.67 27.52
C ALA A 48 -10.56 37.94 28.20
N VAL A 49 -11.51 38.61 27.54
CA VAL A 49 -12.18 39.82 28.02
C VAL A 49 -13.61 39.46 28.43
N PRO A 50 -14.05 39.81 29.64
CA PRO A 50 -15.43 39.58 30.05
C PRO A 50 -16.40 40.38 29.16
N PRO A 51 -17.61 39.85 28.87
CA PRO A 51 -18.65 40.60 28.17
C PRO A 51 -19.02 41.88 28.92
N SER A 52 -19.40 42.92 28.19
CA SER A 52 -19.83 44.18 28.83
C SER A 52 -21.20 44.05 29.48
N ALA A 53 -21.52 44.93 30.45
CA ALA A 53 -22.81 44.93 31.12
C ALA A 53 -23.99 45.11 30.15
N GLU A 54 -23.81 45.91 29.09
CA GLU A 54 -24.82 46.08 28.04
C GLU A 54 -25.07 44.78 27.26
N GLU A 55 -24.02 44.01 26.98
CA GLU A 55 -24.14 42.73 26.28
C GLU A 55 -24.87 41.70 27.14
N LEU A 56 -24.53 41.63 28.43
CA LEU A 56 -25.25 40.77 29.37
C LEU A 56 -26.73 41.15 29.46
N LYS A 57 -27.05 42.46 29.50
CA LYS A 57 -28.43 42.94 29.48
C LYS A 57 -29.15 42.53 28.18
N ARG A 58 -28.53 42.75 27.02
CA ARG A 58 -29.09 42.37 25.71
C ARG A 58 -29.39 40.88 25.64
N VAL A 59 -28.48 40.03 26.11
CA VAL A 59 -28.69 38.58 26.14
C VAL A 59 -29.81 38.20 27.11
N ASN A 60 -29.83 38.81 28.30
CA ASN A 60 -30.90 38.57 29.26
C ASN A 60 -32.28 38.94 28.69
N ASP A 61 -32.41 40.07 28.01
CA ASP A 61 -33.67 40.51 27.40
C ASP A 61 -34.09 39.57 26.25
N LEU A 62 -33.15 39.16 25.40
CA LEU A 62 -33.40 38.19 24.32
C LEU A 62 -33.87 36.83 24.87
N VAL A 63 -33.21 36.33 25.92
CA VAL A 63 -33.59 35.07 26.56
C VAL A 63 -34.98 35.20 27.17
N ARG A 64 -35.28 36.32 27.82
CA ARG A 64 -36.59 36.60 28.42
C ARG A 64 -37.73 36.53 27.39
N GLU A 65 -37.54 37.15 26.22
CA GLU A 65 -38.51 37.11 25.12
C GLU A 65 -38.62 35.71 24.51
N SER A 66 -37.48 35.04 24.29
CA SER A 66 -37.44 33.73 23.62
C SER A 66 -38.11 32.62 24.42
N VAL A 67 -38.04 32.67 25.75
CA VAL A 67 -38.67 31.65 26.63
C VAL A 67 -40.10 32.01 27.05
N GLY A 68 -40.59 33.19 26.67
CA GLY A 68 -41.91 33.67 27.10
C GLY A 68 -42.01 33.88 28.62
N PHE A 69 -40.99 34.51 29.20
CA PHE A 69 -40.91 34.81 30.63
C PHE A 69 -42.19 35.48 31.15
N ASP A 70 -42.67 34.98 32.27
CA ASP A 70 -43.84 35.53 32.95
C ASP A 70 -43.55 35.69 34.45
N GLU A 71 -43.53 36.95 34.90
CA GLU A 71 -43.33 37.29 36.31
C GLU A 71 -44.49 36.80 37.18
N LYS A 72 -45.73 36.76 36.67
CA LYS A 72 -46.90 36.27 37.41
C LYS A 72 -46.85 34.76 37.61
N ARG A 73 -46.19 34.05 36.68
CA ARG A 73 -45.88 32.61 36.80
C ARG A 73 -44.74 32.34 37.78
N GLY A 74 -43.99 33.38 38.17
CA GLY A 74 -42.85 33.28 39.08
C GLY A 74 -41.59 32.77 38.38
N ASP A 75 -41.44 33.05 37.09
CA ASP A 75 -40.28 32.66 36.31
C ASP A 75 -39.01 33.40 36.78
N THR A 76 -37.86 32.75 36.63
CA THR A 76 -36.56 33.31 37.00
C THR A 76 -35.52 33.06 35.92
N ILE A 77 -34.78 34.10 35.53
CA ILE A 77 -33.69 34.01 34.56
C ILE A 77 -32.43 34.59 35.20
N ASN A 78 -31.32 33.87 35.10
CA ASN A 78 -30.01 34.35 35.56
C ASN A 78 -28.98 34.22 34.44
N VAL A 79 -28.26 35.30 34.14
CA VAL A 79 -27.21 35.34 33.12
C VAL A 79 -25.89 35.72 33.78
N ALA A 80 -24.91 34.84 33.70
CA ALA A 80 -23.59 35.05 34.30
C ALA A 80 -22.49 34.94 33.25
N ALA A 81 -21.49 35.83 33.32
CA ALA A 81 -20.25 35.67 32.59
C ALA A 81 -19.32 34.72 33.35
N ALA A 82 -18.80 33.71 32.67
CA ALA A 82 -17.80 32.81 33.21
C ALA A 82 -16.72 32.55 32.16
N SER A 83 -15.46 32.46 32.59
CA SER A 83 -14.39 32.05 31.69
C SER A 83 -14.44 30.53 31.52
N PHE A 84 -14.71 30.08 30.31
CA PHE A 84 -14.69 28.64 30.04
C PHE A 84 -13.24 28.20 29.90
N VAL A 85 -12.92 27.09 30.55
CA VAL A 85 -11.67 26.39 30.31
C VAL A 85 -11.75 25.89 28.87
N GLN A 86 -11.04 26.54 27.96
CA GLN A 86 -10.66 25.84 26.74
C GLN A 86 -9.72 24.77 27.27
N GLY A 87 -10.14 23.50 27.21
CA GLY A 87 -9.17 22.43 27.35
C GLY A 87 -8.01 22.84 26.47
N GLU A 88 -6.82 22.96 27.05
CA GLU A 88 -5.62 23.00 26.24
C GLU A 88 -5.85 21.90 25.22
N ALA A 89 -5.95 22.26 23.94
CA ALA A 89 -5.90 21.26 22.90
C ALA A 89 -4.68 20.46 23.33
N GLU A 90 -4.90 19.22 23.77
CA GLU A 90 -3.81 18.38 24.22
C GLU A 90 -2.92 18.37 23.00
N THR A 91 -1.87 19.19 23.05
CA THR A 91 -0.72 19.06 22.20
C THR A 91 -0.16 17.77 22.72
N LEU A 92 -0.74 16.66 22.24
CA LEU A 92 -0.23 15.33 22.43
C LEU A 92 1.25 15.53 22.12
N PRO A 93 2.14 15.38 23.12
CA PRO A 93 3.53 15.68 22.93
C PRO A 93 3.94 14.93 21.67
N GLU A 94 4.40 15.67 20.65
CA GLU A 94 4.71 15.09 19.34
C GLU A 94 5.53 13.84 19.61
N THR A 95 4.93 12.67 19.36
CA THR A 95 5.56 11.43 19.73
C THR A 95 6.80 11.34 18.86
N PRO A 96 8.02 11.24 19.43
CA PRO A 96 9.22 11.22 18.62
C PRO A 96 9.11 10.11 17.56
N LEU A 97 9.56 10.37 16.33
CA LEU A 97 9.33 9.48 15.18
C LEU A 97 9.75 8.02 15.45
N TRP A 98 10.75 7.78 16.29
CA TRP A 98 11.20 6.43 16.67
C TRP A 98 10.30 5.69 17.67
N LYS A 99 9.35 6.39 18.33
CA LYS A 99 8.35 5.83 19.24
C LYS A 99 6.97 5.69 18.59
N ASP A 100 6.79 6.27 17.41
CA ASP A 100 5.54 6.17 16.67
C ASP A 100 5.34 4.71 16.18
N PRO A 101 4.27 4.02 16.60
CA PRO A 101 3.96 2.68 16.14
C PRO A 101 3.87 2.56 14.62
N ALA A 102 3.42 3.59 13.92
CA ALA A 102 3.31 3.60 12.46
C ALA A 102 4.70 3.59 11.80
N VAL A 103 5.64 4.38 12.32
CA VAL A 103 7.02 4.42 11.82
C VAL A 103 7.74 3.10 12.09
N ILE A 104 7.54 2.50 13.27
CA ILE A 104 8.13 1.20 13.61
C ILE A 104 7.57 0.09 12.70
N ALA A 105 6.25 0.09 12.45
CA ALA A 105 5.61 -0.87 11.55
C ALA A 105 6.18 -0.77 10.13
N PHE A 106 6.26 0.45 9.60
CA PHE A 106 6.85 0.71 8.28
C PHE A 106 8.33 0.31 8.22
N ALA A 107 9.12 0.66 9.24
CA ALA A 107 10.54 0.31 9.30
C ALA A 107 10.76 -1.20 9.36
N LYS A 108 9.91 -1.95 10.06
CA LYS A 108 9.98 -3.42 10.12
C LYS A 108 9.67 -4.05 8.76
N GLU A 109 8.64 -3.56 8.08
CA GLU A 109 8.27 -4.03 6.74
C GLU A 109 9.38 -3.71 5.73
N ALA A 110 9.85 -2.46 5.70
CA ALA A 110 10.97 -2.04 4.85
C ALA A 110 12.25 -2.84 5.17
N GLY A 111 12.53 -3.10 6.44
CA GLY A 111 13.68 -3.90 6.89
C GLY A 111 13.63 -5.34 6.40
N GLN A 112 12.45 -5.96 6.35
CA GLN A 112 12.27 -7.31 5.81
C GLN A 112 12.58 -7.35 4.30
N TYR A 113 12.04 -6.40 3.52
CA TYR A 113 12.35 -6.32 2.10
C TYR A 113 13.83 -6.01 1.84
N LEU A 114 14.44 -5.14 2.65
CA LEU A 114 15.87 -4.85 2.58
C LEU A 114 16.71 -6.10 2.85
N LEU A 115 16.32 -6.92 3.84
CA LEU A 115 17.00 -8.18 4.14
C LEU A 115 16.92 -9.15 2.95
N PHE A 116 15.74 -9.33 2.35
CA PHE A 116 15.59 -10.15 1.15
C PHE A 116 16.41 -9.61 -0.03
N ALA A 117 16.43 -8.29 -0.23
CA ALA A 117 17.23 -7.66 -1.27
C ALA A 117 18.74 -7.91 -1.05
N ILE A 118 19.23 -7.82 0.18
CA ILE A 118 20.62 -8.11 0.54
C ILE A 118 20.95 -9.59 0.28
N VAL A 119 20.09 -10.51 0.71
CA VAL A 119 20.28 -11.94 0.47
C VAL A 119 20.28 -12.25 -1.03
N ALA A 120 19.32 -11.72 -1.77
CA ALA A 120 19.26 -11.88 -3.23
C ALA A 120 20.51 -11.31 -3.91
N TRP A 121 20.98 -10.13 -3.48
CA TRP A 121 22.21 -9.53 -3.98
C TRP A 121 23.45 -10.40 -3.69
N LEU A 122 23.54 -10.97 -2.49
CA LEU A 122 24.62 -11.89 -2.12
C LEU A 122 24.59 -13.18 -2.94
N VAL A 123 23.42 -13.80 -3.12
CA VAL A 123 23.24 -15.00 -3.94
C VAL A 123 23.58 -14.71 -5.40
N TRP A 124 23.12 -13.59 -5.94
CA TRP A 124 23.45 -13.16 -7.30
C TRP A 124 24.97 -13.02 -7.47
N ARG A 125 25.63 -12.34 -6.54
CA ARG A 125 27.08 -12.09 -6.59
C ARG A 125 27.91 -13.37 -6.39
N LYS A 126 27.48 -14.27 -5.51
CA LYS A 126 28.27 -15.44 -5.09
C LYS A 126 27.97 -16.71 -5.85
N LEU A 127 26.75 -16.88 -6.36
CA LEU A 127 26.32 -18.13 -6.97
C LEU A 127 25.91 -17.94 -8.44
N VAL A 128 25.06 -16.96 -8.74
CA VAL A 128 24.56 -16.76 -10.12
C VAL A 128 25.66 -16.24 -11.03
N LYS A 129 26.32 -15.14 -10.65
CA LYS A 129 27.38 -14.51 -11.46
C LYS A 129 28.51 -15.47 -11.86
N PRO A 130 29.17 -16.22 -10.96
CA PRO A 130 30.26 -17.12 -11.38
C PRO A 130 29.78 -18.26 -12.28
N VAL A 131 28.55 -18.76 -12.08
CA VAL A 131 27.96 -19.81 -12.92
C VAL A 131 27.64 -19.28 -14.31
N VAL A 132 27.04 -18.09 -14.40
CA VAL A 132 26.79 -17.42 -15.69
C VAL A 132 28.09 -17.09 -16.41
N ASP A 133 29.11 -16.59 -15.71
CA ASP A 133 30.42 -16.30 -16.28
C ASP A 133 31.10 -17.58 -16.79
N MET A 134 30.96 -18.71 -16.08
CA MET A 134 31.46 -20.02 -16.50
C MET A 134 30.76 -20.52 -17.77
N PHE A 135 29.43 -20.46 -17.83
CA PHE A 135 28.68 -20.85 -19.02
C PHE A 135 28.92 -19.91 -20.21
N ALA A 136 29.04 -18.60 -19.98
CA ALA A 136 29.39 -17.63 -21.00
C ALA A 136 30.81 -17.87 -21.55
N ALA A 137 31.77 -18.20 -20.68
CA ALA A 137 33.11 -18.58 -21.10
C ALA A 137 33.12 -19.88 -21.92
N ALA A 138 32.34 -20.89 -21.52
CA ALA A 138 32.19 -22.13 -22.28
C ALA A 138 31.55 -21.90 -23.66
N ALA A 139 30.50 -21.06 -23.74
CA ALA A 139 29.87 -20.68 -24.99
C ALA A 139 30.83 -19.92 -25.92
N ARG A 140 31.63 -18.98 -25.38
CA ARG A 140 32.66 -18.27 -26.16
C ARG A 140 33.75 -19.20 -26.68
N ARG A 141 34.17 -20.20 -25.90
CA ARG A 141 35.13 -21.22 -26.35
C ARG A 141 34.56 -22.08 -27.48
N ALA A 142 33.32 -22.53 -27.34
CA ALA A 142 32.65 -23.31 -28.40
C ALA A 142 32.46 -22.49 -29.68
N GLU A 143 32.17 -21.19 -29.57
CA GLU A 143 32.07 -20.30 -30.72
C GLU A 143 33.45 -20.05 -31.36
N ALA A 144 34.50 -19.87 -30.57
CA ALA A 144 35.87 -19.74 -31.05
C ALA A 144 36.35 -21.01 -31.77
N GLU A 145 36.09 -22.20 -31.21
CA GLU A 145 36.39 -23.48 -31.85
C GLU A 145 35.64 -23.66 -33.17
N ARG A 146 34.36 -23.24 -33.24
CA ARG A 146 33.59 -23.25 -34.50
C ARG A 146 34.15 -22.29 -35.54
N ARG A 147 34.63 -21.11 -35.14
CA ARG A 147 35.28 -20.15 -36.04
C ARG A 147 36.61 -20.69 -36.56
N MET A 148 37.46 -21.22 -35.67
CA MET A 148 38.72 -21.87 -36.05
C MET A 148 38.49 -23.08 -36.96
N ALA A 149 37.47 -23.89 -36.71
CA ALA A 149 37.11 -25.03 -37.57
C ALA A 149 36.56 -24.58 -38.94
N ALA A 150 35.81 -23.48 -38.98
CA ALA A 150 35.36 -22.89 -40.24
C ALA A 150 36.54 -22.32 -41.04
N GLU A 151 37.47 -21.62 -40.38
CA GLU A 151 38.70 -21.07 -40.97
C GLU A 151 39.62 -22.19 -41.50
N ALA A 152 39.83 -23.25 -40.74
CA ALA A 152 40.59 -24.43 -41.17
C ALA A 152 39.93 -25.15 -42.36
N ALA A 153 38.59 -25.25 -42.39
CA ALA A 153 37.87 -25.84 -43.53
C ALA A 153 37.94 -24.98 -44.80
N THR A 154 38.06 -23.65 -44.66
CA THR A 154 38.37 -22.75 -45.79
C THR A 154 39.82 -22.90 -46.25
N GLU A 155 40.80 -22.99 -45.35
CA GLU A 155 42.21 -23.24 -45.72
C GLU A 155 42.41 -24.62 -46.37
N GLU A 156 41.70 -25.66 -45.91
CA GLU A 156 41.73 -26.99 -46.54
C GLU A 156 41.11 -26.94 -47.95
N ARG A 157 40.02 -26.17 -48.14
CA ARG A 157 39.42 -25.94 -49.46
C ARG A 157 40.32 -25.13 -50.39
N GLU A 158 41.04 -24.14 -49.88
CA GLU A 158 42.01 -23.34 -50.65
C GLU A 158 43.29 -24.15 -50.96
N GLY A 159 43.77 -24.97 -50.02
CA GLY A 159 44.87 -25.91 -50.23
C GLY A 159 44.53 -27.03 -51.21
N MET A 160 43.30 -27.56 -51.18
CA MET A 160 42.81 -28.51 -52.18
C MET A 160 42.54 -27.87 -53.55
N ALA A 161 42.21 -26.57 -53.60
CA ALA A 161 42.11 -25.81 -54.85
C ALA A 161 43.49 -25.50 -55.47
N GLN A 162 44.55 -25.41 -54.65
CA GLN A 162 45.92 -25.17 -55.12
C GLN A 162 46.69 -26.47 -55.46
N VAL A 163 46.28 -27.62 -54.95
CA VAL A 163 46.80 -28.96 -55.34
C VAL A 163 45.94 -29.61 -56.45
N GLY A 164 44.91 -28.89 -56.93
CA GLY A 164 44.02 -29.29 -58.02
C GLY A 164 44.63 -29.17 -59.44
N ALA A 165 45.82 -29.76 -59.65
CA ALA A 165 46.28 -30.20 -60.96
C ALA A 165 46.50 -31.73 -60.95
N GLY A 166 45.38 -32.45 -60.82
CA GLY A 166 45.10 -33.89 -61.03
C GLY A 166 46.19 -34.98 -60.86
N PRO A 167 45.93 -35.98 -59.97
CA PRO A 167 46.04 -37.38 -60.37
C PRO A 167 44.96 -38.27 -59.71
N HIS A 168 43.75 -38.31 -60.25
CA HIS A 168 42.70 -39.23 -59.77
C HIS A 168 42.96 -40.73 -60.09
N LEU A 169 44.03 -41.06 -60.81
CA LEU A 169 44.37 -42.44 -61.19
C LEU A 169 45.29 -43.17 -60.18
N ARG A 170 46.03 -42.47 -59.30
CA ARG A 170 47.01 -43.12 -58.39
C ARG A 170 46.37 -43.74 -57.14
N SER A 171 45.34 -43.09 -56.57
CA SER A 171 44.68 -43.55 -55.33
C SER A 171 43.98 -44.90 -55.45
N PHE A 172 43.50 -45.29 -56.64
CA PHE A 172 42.78 -46.55 -56.80
C PHE A 172 43.75 -47.73 -56.94
N ASP A 173 44.81 -47.56 -57.72
CA ASP A 173 45.88 -48.57 -57.87
C ASP A 173 46.64 -48.80 -56.55
N ASP A 174 46.87 -47.74 -55.76
CA ASP A 174 47.53 -47.87 -54.46
C ASP A 174 46.68 -48.67 -53.46
N LYS A 175 45.36 -48.50 -53.48
CA LYS A 175 44.41 -49.27 -52.65
C LYS A 175 44.29 -50.72 -53.11
N LEU A 176 44.31 -50.97 -54.42
CA LEU A 176 44.30 -52.32 -54.99
C LEU A 176 45.58 -53.09 -54.64
N ASN A 177 46.74 -52.44 -54.71
CA ASN A 177 48.02 -53.06 -54.36
C ASN A 177 48.11 -53.34 -52.85
N ALA A 178 47.66 -52.41 -52.00
CA ALA A 178 47.63 -52.61 -50.55
C ALA A 178 46.72 -53.78 -50.14
N ALA A 179 45.56 -53.94 -50.77
CA ALA A 179 44.67 -55.08 -50.53
C ALA A 179 45.29 -56.41 -51.00
N ARG A 180 46.02 -56.40 -52.12
CA ARG A 180 46.67 -57.60 -52.69
C ARG A 180 47.86 -58.08 -51.87
N GLU A 181 48.61 -57.15 -51.28
CA GLU A 181 49.75 -57.45 -50.39
C GLU A 181 49.26 -58.05 -49.07
N THR A 182 48.20 -57.47 -48.48
CA THR A 182 47.58 -57.96 -47.25
C THR A 182 47.00 -59.36 -47.43
N ALA A 183 46.45 -59.67 -48.61
CA ALA A 183 45.94 -60.99 -48.94
C ALA A 183 47.02 -62.09 -49.03
N ARG A 184 48.28 -61.73 -49.28
CA ARG A 184 49.39 -62.69 -49.32
C ARG A 184 49.94 -63.03 -47.95
N GLN A 185 49.88 -62.09 -47.01
CA GLN A 185 50.47 -62.25 -45.68
C GLN A 185 49.58 -63.09 -44.75
N GLU A 186 48.25 -62.99 -44.90
CA GLU A 186 47.31 -63.65 -43.97
C GLU A 186 46.20 -64.44 -44.67
N PRO A 187 46.55 -65.54 -45.39
CA PRO A 187 45.56 -66.33 -46.13
C PRO A 187 44.51 -67.01 -45.22
N LYS A 188 44.84 -67.24 -43.94
CA LYS A 188 43.94 -67.88 -42.97
C LYS A 188 42.80 -66.95 -42.52
N LEU A 189 43.07 -65.64 -42.35
CA LEU A 189 42.07 -64.67 -41.93
C LEU A 189 41.05 -64.42 -43.04
N ILE A 190 41.49 -64.35 -44.30
CA ILE A 190 40.58 -64.19 -45.44
C ILE A 190 39.70 -65.44 -45.64
N ALA A 191 40.21 -66.64 -45.39
CA ALA A 191 39.41 -67.87 -45.44
C ALA A 191 38.31 -67.89 -44.37
N GLU A 192 38.56 -67.30 -43.19
CA GLU A 192 37.58 -67.17 -42.11
C GLU A 192 36.45 -66.18 -42.47
N LEU A 193 36.79 -65.04 -43.08
CA LEU A 193 35.81 -64.06 -43.58
C LEU A 193 34.96 -64.59 -44.74
N ILE A 194 35.55 -65.33 -45.69
CA ILE A 194 34.79 -65.97 -46.78
C ILE A 194 33.87 -67.07 -46.22
N LYS A 195 34.33 -67.81 -45.21
CA LYS A 195 33.52 -68.81 -44.51
C LYS A 195 32.36 -68.15 -43.75
N GLU A 196 32.56 -67.00 -43.13
CA GLU A 196 31.51 -66.24 -42.45
C GLU A 196 30.45 -65.76 -43.43
N TRP A 197 30.87 -65.28 -44.61
CA TRP A 197 29.95 -64.84 -45.67
C TRP A 197 29.20 -65.98 -46.36
N MET A 198 29.82 -67.15 -46.56
CA MET A 198 29.12 -68.33 -47.07
C MET A 198 28.29 -69.05 -46.01
N GLY A 199 28.64 -68.92 -44.73
CA GLY A 199 27.95 -69.57 -43.61
C GLY A 199 26.68 -68.84 -43.16
N ALA A 200 26.50 -67.57 -43.52
CA ALA A 200 25.30 -66.79 -43.21
C ALA A 200 24.10 -67.08 -44.16
N GLY A 201 24.18 -68.13 -44.98
CA GLY A 201 23.24 -68.43 -46.06
C GLY A 201 22.38 -69.70 -45.93
N THR A 202 22.39 -70.39 -44.78
CA THR A 202 21.42 -71.46 -44.43
C THR A 202 21.12 -71.47 -42.95
#